data_AF-A0A2H0TZ70-F1
#
_entry.id   AF-A0A2H0TZ70-F1
#
_cell.length_a   1.000
_cell.length_b   1.000
_cell.length_c   1.000
_cell.angle_alpha   90.00
_cell.angle_beta   90.00
_cell.angle_gamma   90.00
#
_symmetry.space_group_name_H-M   'P 1'
#
loop_
_entity.id
_entity.type
_entity.pdbx_description
1 polymer ?
#
loop_
_entity_poly.entity_id
_entity_poly.type
_entity_poly.pdbx_seq_one_letter_code
_entity_poly.pdbx_strand_id
1 'polypeptide(L)'
;MKNKSKLFIRKKKIGISLLIFVLILIFNFSSKQDVFAQTNSPKLANYYLNWDLSETQAKDLSKWDLLVLDMEVQARHPDLLQKMRLWNPDIILLVYITPQEIITNVDSSYSIMRKKLASGIHDGWYLKDSSGNRLSWWPGTYLLNITNDAPIHNGEKLNGYLARFVTRNLLSTGLWDGVFYDNSWDNITYFAGKNIDLNGDGRVSVDLDNKWQQGLSTIYNQTRNLYGKSVMLLGNNHNTLYLQELNGKLLENFSSADWSNIMNTLRKLVQDHKSPQISFVNANTNNTGIQNYQNMRFGLTSALLENSYFAYDYGDTNHGQTWWYDEYNVNLGQPIDKASSQNNYITYKPDIWERSFENGVAVVNSTDSAQKINLGGDYEKIHGTQDQNINDGAIVSQVNVNASDGLILLKTFDTLNDILFTNGSFLRFFRPDGTRVRNGFFTFDDKYQGGDRIAYVDLDRNGKRDLFVAHGNRIEAWRDDGQKYFKIYPFTAGYIGKMNIAL
;
A
#
# COMPACT_ATOMS: atom_id res chain seq x y z
N MET A 1 24.22 -29.74 -81.98
CA MET A 1 24.68 -31.14 -81.75
C MET A 1 24.52 -31.49 -80.27
N LYS A 2 24.14 -32.75 -80.00
CA LYS A 2 23.93 -33.43 -78.71
C LYS A 2 25.06 -33.12 -77.69
N ASN A 3 24.93 -33.20 -76.36
CA ASN A 3 24.31 -34.27 -75.57
C ASN A 3 24.18 -33.88 -74.07
N LYS A 4 23.29 -34.57 -73.36
CA LYS A 4 23.03 -34.49 -71.90
C LYS A 4 24.17 -35.11 -71.05
N SER A 5 24.37 -34.64 -69.82
CA SER A 5 24.35 -35.46 -68.58
C SER A 5 24.59 -34.64 -67.30
N LYS A 6 24.04 -35.13 -66.19
CA LYS A 6 23.75 -34.48 -64.91
C LYS A 6 24.90 -34.51 -63.89
N LEU A 7 24.75 -33.63 -62.88
CA LEU A 7 25.09 -33.76 -61.45
C LEU A 7 26.57 -33.87 -61.03
N PHE A 8 27.04 -32.94 -60.19
CA PHE A 8 27.21 -33.21 -58.75
C PHE A 8 27.40 -31.92 -57.93
N ILE A 9 27.03 -32.06 -56.66
CA ILE A 9 26.77 -31.07 -55.60
C ILE A 9 28.08 -30.59 -54.96
N ARG A 10 28.19 -29.29 -54.61
CA ARG A 10 28.32 -28.85 -53.19
C ARG A 10 28.34 -27.33 -53.00
N LYS A 11 27.36 -26.94 -52.17
CA LYS A 11 27.10 -25.68 -51.49
C LYS A 11 28.34 -25.14 -50.75
N LYS A 12 28.51 -23.83 -50.72
CA LYS A 12 28.51 -22.98 -49.50
C LYS A 12 28.87 -21.52 -49.84
N LYS A 13 28.30 -20.61 -49.05
CA LYS A 13 28.55 -19.15 -48.97
C LYS A 13 27.56 -18.24 -49.69
N ILE A 14 26.28 -18.34 -49.33
CA ILE A 14 25.40 -17.17 -49.24
C ILE A 14 24.57 -17.38 -47.97
N GLY A 15 24.77 -16.54 -46.96
CA GLY A 15 24.01 -16.64 -45.70
C GLY A 15 24.72 -16.09 -44.47
N ILE A 16 25.37 -14.92 -44.55
CA ILE A 16 25.83 -14.18 -43.36
C ILE A 16 25.60 -12.67 -43.56
N SER A 17 24.41 -12.28 -44.03
CA SER A 17 24.00 -10.86 -44.00
C SER A 17 22.52 -10.62 -43.72
N LEU A 18 21.69 -11.67 -43.56
CA LEU A 18 20.31 -11.54 -43.06
C LEU A 18 20.14 -11.95 -41.59
N LEU A 19 21.17 -12.51 -40.94
CA LEU A 19 21.09 -12.89 -39.52
C LEU A 19 21.37 -11.72 -38.56
N ILE A 20 21.96 -10.62 -39.04
CA ILE A 20 22.30 -9.45 -38.21
C ILE A 20 21.14 -8.46 -38.14
N PHE A 21 20.21 -8.48 -39.09
CA PHE A 21 19.04 -7.58 -39.09
C PHE A 21 17.81 -8.17 -38.37
N VAL A 22 17.76 -9.50 -38.18
CA VAL A 22 16.70 -10.19 -37.41
C VAL A 22 17.05 -10.31 -35.92
N LEU A 23 18.33 -10.09 -35.54
CA LEU A 23 18.78 -10.03 -34.14
C LEU A 23 18.73 -8.61 -33.52
N ILE A 24 18.28 -7.60 -34.27
CA ILE A 24 17.99 -6.24 -33.75
C ILE A 24 16.48 -6.02 -33.53
N LEU A 25 15.64 -6.98 -33.95
CA LEU A 25 14.26 -7.13 -33.50
C LEU A 25 14.20 -8.10 -32.30
N ILE A 26 15.18 -7.99 -31.39
CA ILE A 26 14.98 -8.46 -30.01
C ILE A 26 13.85 -7.60 -29.48
N PHE A 27 12.68 -8.23 -29.40
CA PHE A 27 11.61 -7.92 -28.47
C PHE A 27 11.95 -6.74 -27.54
N ASN A 28 11.44 -5.57 -27.88
CA ASN A 28 10.87 -4.70 -26.86
C ASN A 28 9.64 -5.42 -26.28
N PHE A 29 9.84 -6.59 -25.68
CA PHE A 29 9.17 -6.82 -24.43
C PHE A 29 9.77 -5.72 -23.56
N SER A 30 9.04 -4.61 -23.41
CA SER A 30 8.98 -4.02 -22.09
C SER A 30 8.77 -5.21 -21.18
N SER A 31 9.83 -5.66 -20.51
CA SER A 31 9.63 -6.23 -19.20
C SER A 31 8.72 -5.20 -18.56
N LYS A 32 7.44 -5.55 -18.39
CA LYS A 32 6.75 -5.04 -17.22
C LYS A 32 7.75 -5.37 -16.14
N GLN A 33 8.50 -4.36 -15.68
CA GLN A 33 9.00 -4.44 -14.34
C GLN A 33 7.72 -4.78 -13.59
N ASP A 34 7.68 -5.97 -13.01
CA ASP A 34 6.73 -6.21 -11.96
C ASP A 34 7.00 -5.03 -11.02
N VAL A 35 6.09 -4.06 -11.04
CA VAL A 35 6.12 -2.92 -10.15
C VAL A 35 5.89 -3.55 -8.80
N PHE A 36 6.97 -3.90 -8.12
CA PHE A 36 6.90 -4.35 -6.75
C PHE A 36 6.58 -3.09 -5.97
N ALA A 37 5.29 -2.86 -5.74
CA ALA A 37 4.82 -1.93 -4.70
C ALA A 37 5.72 -2.14 -3.48
N GLN A 38 6.20 -1.03 -2.91
CA GLN A 38 7.19 -1.01 -1.84
C GLN A 38 6.88 -2.14 -0.85
N THR A 39 7.75 -3.15 -0.78
CA THR A 39 7.48 -4.35 0.02
C THR A 39 7.61 -4.05 1.52
N ASN A 40 8.06 -2.86 1.88
CA ASN A 40 8.41 -2.45 3.23
C ASN A 40 7.20 -1.96 4.02
N SER A 41 7.24 -2.17 5.35
CA SER A 41 6.22 -1.67 6.27
C SER A 41 6.68 -0.37 6.96
N PRO A 42 5.77 0.59 7.25
CA PRO A 42 4.34 0.55 7.00
C PRO A 42 3.98 0.80 5.53
N LYS A 43 2.86 0.20 5.08
CA LYS A 43 2.24 0.51 3.80
C LYS A 43 1.25 1.66 3.97
N LEU A 44 1.37 2.69 3.16
CA LEU A 44 0.65 3.94 3.34
C LEU A 44 -0.30 4.21 2.19
N ALA A 45 -1.54 4.55 2.52
CA ALA A 45 -2.56 4.98 1.58
C ALA A 45 -3.00 6.42 1.86
N ASN A 46 -3.38 7.15 0.81
CA ASN A 46 -4.11 8.40 0.94
C ASN A 46 -5.38 8.34 0.09
N TYR A 47 -6.52 8.50 0.77
CA TYR A 47 -7.82 8.63 0.16
C TYR A 47 -8.05 10.12 -0.05
N TYR A 48 -7.72 10.64 -1.24
CA TYR A 48 -7.70 12.08 -1.51
C TYR A 48 -8.77 12.46 -2.54
N LEU A 49 -9.92 12.97 -2.10
CA LEU A 49 -11.09 13.17 -2.95
C LEU A 49 -11.34 14.62 -3.38
N ASN A 50 -10.42 15.54 -3.12
CA ASN A 50 -10.53 16.87 -3.70
C ASN A 50 -10.44 16.76 -5.23
N TRP A 51 -11.30 17.52 -5.91
CA TRP A 51 -11.41 17.51 -7.36
C TRP A 51 -10.32 18.29 -8.10
N ASP A 52 -9.44 18.94 -7.34
CA ASP A 52 -8.38 19.81 -7.81
C ASP A 52 -7.10 19.54 -7.01
N LEU A 53 -5.95 19.80 -7.62
CA LEU A 53 -4.64 19.47 -7.07
C LEU A 53 -3.57 20.46 -7.56
N SER A 54 -2.81 21.03 -6.63
CA SER A 54 -1.58 21.77 -6.96
C SER A 54 -0.39 20.83 -7.17
N GLU A 55 0.64 21.29 -7.89
CA GLU A 55 1.87 20.51 -8.08
C GLU A 55 2.55 20.15 -6.75
N THR A 56 2.51 21.05 -5.76
CA THR A 56 3.04 20.79 -4.42
C THR A 56 2.27 19.65 -3.74
N GLN A 57 0.93 19.69 -3.76
CA GLN A 57 0.12 18.60 -3.19
C GLN A 57 0.35 17.29 -3.95
N ALA A 58 0.48 17.34 -5.28
CA ALA A 58 0.80 16.15 -6.08
C ALA A 58 2.14 15.52 -5.68
N LYS A 59 3.15 16.37 -5.46
CA LYS A 59 4.47 15.94 -5.02
C LYS A 59 4.46 15.39 -3.60
N ASP A 60 3.68 15.98 -2.70
CA ASP A 60 3.48 15.44 -1.36
C ASP A 60 2.76 14.09 -1.40
N LEU A 61 1.65 13.98 -2.13
CA LEU A 61 0.89 12.74 -2.31
C LEU A 61 1.74 11.62 -2.93
N SER A 62 2.77 11.95 -3.70
CA SER A 62 3.68 10.95 -4.28
C SER A 62 4.52 10.18 -3.24
N LYS A 63 4.51 10.61 -1.96
CA LYS A 63 5.18 9.90 -0.87
C LYS A 63 4.42 8.66 -0.38
N TRP A 64 3.13 8.53 -0.70
CA TRP A 64 2.32 7.35 -0.36
C TRP A 64 2.50 6.24 -1.39
N ASP A 65 2.25 4.99 -0.96
CA ASP A 65 2.31 3.81 -1.83
C ASP A 65 1.03 3.65 -2.66
N LEU A 66 -0.11 4.00 -2.06
CA LEU A 66 -1.45 3.90 -2.66
C LEU A 66 -2.17 5.25 -2.60
N LEU A 67 -2.63 5.73 -3.75
CA LEU A 67 -3.52 6.89 -3.83
C LEU A 67 -4.85 6.50 -4.45
N VAL A 68 -5.93 6.90 -3.78
CA VAL A 68 -7.28 6.91 -4.35
C VAL A 68 -7.63 8.36 -4.62
N LEU A 69 -7.84 8.70 -5.89
CA LEU A 69 -8.07 10.09 -6.34
C LEU A 69 -9.40 10.21 -7.08
N ASP A 70 -10.08 11.33 -6.92
CA ASP A 70 -11.33 11.59 -7.65
C ASP A 70 -11.10 11.58 -9.17
N MET A 71 -12.02 10.99 -9.93
CA MET A 71 -11.97 10.95 -11.40
C MET A 71 -11.88 12.34 -12.05
N GLU A 72 -12.23 13.40 -11.34
CA GLU A 72 -12.02 14.76 -11.81
C GLU A 72 -10.55 15.13 -12.03
N VAL A 73 -9.62 14.54 -11.26
CA VAL A 73 -8.19 14.86 -11.35
C VAL A 73 -7.64 14.53 -12.74
N GLN A 74 -8.06 13.42 -13.37
CA GLN A 74 -7.62 13.11 -14.74
C GLN A 74 -8.12 14.13 -15.79
N ALA A 75 -9.26 14.79 -15.55
CA ALA A 75 -9.81 15.75 -16.48
C ALA A 75 -9.13 17.13 -16.35
N ARG A 76 -8.67 17.47 -15.14
CA ARG A 76 -8.05 18.76 -14.84
C ARG A 76 -6.52 18.73 -14.91
N HIS A 77 -5.91 17.68 -14.38
CA HIS A 77 -4.48 17.56 -14.14
C HIS A 77 -3.91 16.20 -14.57
N PRO A 78 -4.12 15.76 -15.83
CA PRO A 78 -3.51 14.52 -16.32
C PRO A 78 -1.98 14.56 -16.30
N ASP A 79 -1.38 15.74 -16.40
CA ASP A 79 0.06 15.96 -16.28
C ASP A 79 0.57 15.70 -14.86
N LEU A 80 -0.19 16.07 -13.82
CA LEU A 80 0.20 15.80 -12.43
C LEU A 80 0.18 14.29 -12.13
N LEU A 81 -0.80 13.54 -12.64
CA LEU A 81 -0.82 12.07 -12.52
C LEU A 81 0.41 11.44 -13.19
N GLN A 82 0.86 11.97 -14.33
CA GLN A 82 2.09 11.51 -14.98
C GLN A 82 3.33 11.87 -14.15
N LYS A 83 3.41 13.09 -13.61
CA LYS A 83 4.52 13.52 -12.75
C LYS A 83 4.61 12.68 -11.46
N MET A 84 3.49 12.32 -10.85
CA MET A 84 3.48 11.43 -9.68
C MET A 84 4.21 10.13 -9.96
N ARG A 85 3.99 9.50 -11.13
CA ARG A 85 4.71 8.29 -11.53
C ARG A 85 6.20 8.50 -11.80
N LEU A 86 6.61 9.72 -12.18
CA LEU A 86 8.02 10.06 -12.30
C LEU A 86 8.69 10.25 -10.93
N TRP A 87 7.97 10.79 -9.95
CA TRP A 87 8.48 11.00 -8.60
C TRP A 87 8.45 9.73 -7.75
N ASN A 88 7.45 8.88 -7.96
CA ASN A 88 7.31 7.57 -7.34
C ASN A 88 6.87 6.54 -8.40
N PRO A 89 7.83 5.81 -9.01
CA PRO A 89 7.54 4.80 -10.02
C PRO A 89 6.71 3.61 -9.51
N ASP A 90 6.69 3.37 -8.20
CA ASP A 90 6.00 2.25 -7.57
C ASP A 90 4.59 2.60 -7.06
N ILE A 91 4.16 3.86 -7.24
CA ILE A 91 2.87 4.34 -6.77
C ILE A 91 1.70 3.63 -7.46
N ILE A 92 0.70 3.23 -6.67
CA ILE A 92 -0.57 2.70 -7.16
C ILE A 92 -1.58 3.84 -7.20
N LEU A 93 -2.08 4.17 -8.40
CA LEU A 93 -3.12 5.20 -8.59
C LEU A 93 -4.45 4.54 -8.92
N LEU A 94 -5.44 4.71 -8.04
CA LEU A 94 -6.82 4.26 -8.25
C LEU A 94 -7.76 5.43 -8.51
N VAL A 95 -8.62 5.28 -9.50
CA VAL A 95 -9.67 6.26 -9.78
C VAL A 95 -10.90 5.99 -8.90
N TYR A 96 -11.33 6.99 -8.15
CA TYR A 96 -12.52 6.96 -7.31
C TYR A 96 -13.80 7.22 -8.12
N ILE A 97 -14.85 6.44 -7.85
CA ILE A 97 -16.20 6.65 -8.36
C ILE A 97 -17.25 6.05 -7.42
N THR A 98 -18.40 6.71 -7.31
CA THR A 98 -19.61 6.16 -6.68
C THR A 98 -20.45 5.40 -7.72
N PRO A 99 -20.63 4.07 -7.61
CA PRO A 99 -21.51 3.34 -8.52
C PRO A 99 -23.01 3.61 -8.28
N GLN A 100 -23.39 3.95 -7.05
CA GLN A 100 -24.79 3.96 -6.59
C GLN A 100 -25.44 5.35 -6.54
N GLU A 101 -24.72 6.42 -6.79
CA GLU A 101 -25.28 7.78 -6.68
C GLU A 101 -24.57 8.80 -7.56
N ILE A 102 -25.27 9.89 -7.83
CA ILE A 102 -24.74 11.04 -8.58
C ILE A 102 -25.28 12.35 -8.01
N ILE A 103 -24.50 13.42 -8.11
CA ILE A 103 -24.88 14.75 -7.63
C ILE A 103 -26.19 15.23 -8.28
N THR A 104 -27.03 15.98 -7.56
CA THR A 104 -28.32 16.49 -8.08
C THR A 104 -28.17 17.71 -8.98
N ASN A 105 -27.06 18.45 -8.82
CA ASN A 105 -26.80 19.71 -9.51
C ASN A 105 -25.82 19.56 -10.68
N VAL A 106 -25.87 18.44 -11.42
CA VAL A 106 -24.89 18.14 -12.48
C VAL A 106 -24.72 19.29 -13.48
N ASP A 107 -25.83 19.90 -13.93
CA ASP A 107 -25.79 20.93 -14.97
C ASP A 107 -25.04 22.19 -14.55
N SER A 108 -25.23 22.62 -13.29
CA SER A 108 -24.58 23.81 -12.71
C SER A 108 -23.25 23.51 -12.04
N SER A 109 -22.92 22.24 -11.80
CA SER A 109 -21.64 21.82 -11.23
C SER A 109 -20.47 22.17 -12.14
N TYR A 110 -19.28 22.40 -11.58
CA TYR A 110 -18.04 22.56 -12.36
C TYR A 110 -17.36 21.21 -12.68
N SER A 111 -17.96 20.09 -12.26
CA SER A 111 -17.50 18.73 -12.56
C SER A 111 -17.52 18.43 -14.06
N ILE A 112 -16.41 17.93 -14.59
CA ILE A 112 -16.29 17.52 -15.98
C ILE A 112 -16.73 16.06 -16.14
N MET A 113 -16.24 15.18 -15.26
CA MET A 113 -16.47 13.74 -15.39
C MET A 113 -17.84 13.31 -14.90
N ARG A 114 -18.42 13.95 -13.87
CA ARG A 114 -19.80 13.67 -13.47
C ARG A 114 -20.81 14.19 -14.49
N LYS A 115 -20.54 15.33 -15.16
CA LYS A 115 -21.32 15.77 -16.34
C LYS A 115 -21.27 14.73 -17.45
N LYS A 116 -20.08 14.23 -17.77
CA LYS A 116 -19.91 13.17 -18.77
C LYS A 116 -20.68 11.91 -18.38
N LEU A 117 -20.57 11.48 -17.12
CA LEU A 117 -21.29 10.31 -16.62
C LEU A 117 -22.81 10.51 -16.71
N ALA A 118 -23.33 11.63 -16.22
CA ALA A 118 -24.76 11.93 -16.21
C ALA A 118 -25.36 12.04 -17.62
N SER A 119 -24.59 12.49 -18.61
CA SER A 119 -25.07 12.63 -19.99
C SER A 119 -25.56 11.31 -20.62
N GLY A 120 -25.12 10.17 -20.08
CA GLY A 120 -25.61 8.84 -20.48
C GLY A 120 -26.54 8.18 -19.47
N ILE A 121 -26.85 8.82 -18.34
CA ILE A 121 -27.81 8.28 -17.35
C ILE A 121 -29.23 8.62 -17.79
N HIS A 122 -30.06 7.60 -17.97
CA HIS A 122 -31.49 7.77 -18.27
C HIS A 122 -32.33 7.96 -17.00
N ASP A 123 -33.46 8.69 -17.08
CA ASP A 123 -34.35 8.94 -15.92
C ASP A 123 -34.87 7.64 -15.26
N GLY A 124 -35.07 6.59 -16.05
CA GLY A 124 -35.48 5.27 -15.56
C GLY A 124 -34.43 4.55 -14.72
N TRP A 125 -33.18 5.03 -14.70
CA TRP A 125 -32.10 4.46 -13.90
C TRP A 125 -31.88 5.13 -12.54
N TYR A 126 -32.65 6.15 -12.19
CA TYR A 126 -32.69 6.61 -10.80
C TYR A 126 -33.42 5.59 -9.94
N LEU A 127 -32.94 5.38 -8.71
CA LEU A 127 -33.64 4.57 -7.74
C LEU A 127 -34.89 5.34 -7.27
N LYS A 128 -36.05 4.70 -7.35
CA LYS A 128 -37.34 5.33 -7.04
C LYS A 128 -38.14 4.50 -6.03
N ASP A 129 -39.02 5.19 -5.32
CA ASP A 129 -40.07 4.54 -4.54
C ASP A 129 -41.24 4.09 -5.44
N SER A 130 -42.19 3.34 -4.88
CA SER A 130 -43.38 2.89 -5.62
C SER A 130 -44.31 4.01 -6.10
N SER A 131 -44.11 5.25 -5.62
CA SER A 131 -44.83 6.44 -6.09
C SER A 131 -44.07 7.19 -7.19
N GLY A 132 -42.88 6.71 -7.58
CA GLY A 132 -42.03 7.30 -8.62
C GLY A 132 -41.10 8.40 -8.13
N ASN A 133 -41.02 8.67 -6.82
CA ASN A 133 -40.11 9.67 -6.27
C ASN A 133 -38.67 9.13 -6.25
N ARG A 134 -37.71 9.95 -6.67
CA ARG A 134 -36.28 9.61 -6.58
C ARG A 134 -35.84 9.56 -5.11
N LEU A 135 -35.01 8.59 -4.80
CA LEU A 135 -34.43 8.41 -3.46
C LEU A 135 -33.03 9.03 -3.37
N SER A 136 -32.65 9.42 -2.15
CA SER A 136 -31.35 10.02 -1.82
C SER A 136 -30.87 9.48 -0.48
N TRP A 137 -29.55 9.38 -0.32
CA TRP A 137 -28.91 9.04 0.96
C TRP A 137 -27.98 10.17 1.40
N TRP A 138 -26.99 10.51 0.56
CA TRP A 138 -26.07 11.60 0.84
C TRP A 138 -26.67 12.96 0.46
N PRO A 139 -26.45 14.03 1.24
CA PRO A 139 -26.91 15.36 0.89
C PRO A 139 -26.41 15.80 -0.49
N GLY A 140 -27.35 16.21 -1.36
CA GLY A 140 -27.02 16.70 -2.70
C GLY A 140 -26.76 15.61 -3.74
N THR A 141 -27.10 14.34 -3.47
CA THR A 141 -27.06 13.25 -4.48
C THR A 141 -28.44 12.62 -4.70
N TYR A 142 -28.62 11.95 -5.84
CA TYR A 142 -29.68 10.99 -6.08
C TYR A 142 -29.09 9.58 -6.20
N LEU A 143 -29.78 8.61 -5.60
CA LEU A 143 -29.46 7.20 -5.74
C LEU A 143 -29.81 6.72 -7.16
N LEU A 144 -28.99 5.79 -7.63
CA LEU A 144 -29.12 5.14 -8.92
C LEU A 144 -29.46 3.66 -8.74
N ASN A 145 -30.29 3.14 -9.62
CA ASN A 145 -30.72 1.75 -9.63
C ASN A 145 -29.68 0.87 -10.35
N ILE A 146 -28.68 0.41 -9.60
CA ILE A 146 -27.61 -0.46 -10.11
C ILE A 146 -28.03 -1.93 -10.26
N THR A 147 -29.28 -2.26 -9.89
CA THR A 147 -29.73 -3.65 -9.81
C THR A 147 -29.90 -4.26 -11.19
N ASN A 148 -29.94 -5.59 -11.23
CA ASN A 148 -30.28 -6.33 -12.44
C ASN A 148 -31.76 -6.20 -12.83
N ASP A 149 -32.60 -5.53 -12.04
CA ASP A 149 -34.01 -5.29 -12.34
C ASP A 149 -34.24 -3.90 -12.96
N ALA A 150 -33.21 -3.05 -12.99
CA ALA A 150 -33.30 -1.71 -13.54
C ALA A 150 -33.85 -1.73 -14.99
N PRO A 151 -34.68 -0.73 -15.37
CA PRO A 151 -35.20 -0.59 -16.72
C PRO A 151 -34.11 -0.63 -17.79
N ILE A 152 -34.42 -1.24 -18.94
CA ILE A 152 -33.50 -1.29 -20.07
C ILE A 152 -33.68 -0.01 -20.91
N HIS A 153 -32.59 0.71 -21.15
CA HIS A 153 -32.55 1.84 -22.06
C HIS A 153 -31.43 1.63 -23.08
N ASN A 154 -31.73 1.81 -24.37
CA ASN A 154 -30.78 1.59 -25.47
C ASN A 154 -30.07 0.22 -25.42
N GLY A 155 -30.79 -0.82 -25.01
CA GLY A 155 -30.29 -2.20 -24.95
C GLY A 155 -29.40 -2.51 -23.75
N GLU A 156 -29.26 -1.60 -22.79
CA GLU A 156 -28.46 -1.81 -21.58
C GLU A 156 -29.19 -1.37 -20.29
N LYS A 157 -28.63 -1.76 -19.14
CA LYS A 157 -29.02 -1.31 -17.81
C LYS A 157 -27.91 -0.42 -17.24
N LEU A 158 -28.20 0.30 -16.16
CA LEU A 158 -27.24 1.18 -15.53
C LEU A 158 -25.92 0.49 -15.17
N ASN A 159 -25.95 -0.73 -14.63
CA ASN A 159 -24.73 -1.44 -14.25
C ASN A 159 -23.79 -1.70 -15.45
N GLY A 160 -24.35 -2.03 -16.61
CA GLY A 160 -23.63 -2.12 -17.89
C GLY A 160 -23.09 -0.78 -18.37
N TYR A 161 -23.90 0.26 -18.28
CA TYR A 161 -23.46 1.61 -18.60
C TYR A 161 -22.30 2.08 -17.71
N LEU A 162 -22.37 1.86 -16.39
CA LEU A 162 -21.33 2.24 -15.43
C LEU A 162 -20.01 1.52 -15.70
N ALA A 163 -20.04 0.19 -15.87
CA ALA A 163 -18.85 -0.58 -16.22
C ALA A 163 -18.23 -0.07 -17.54
N ARG A 164 -19.07 0.23 -18.54
CA ARG A 164 -18.60 0.78 -19.81
C ARG A 164 -18.05 2.19 -19.68
N PHE A 165 -18.66 3.04 -18.86
CA PHE A 165 -18.18 4.39 -18.60
C PHE A 165 -16.79 4.34 -17.98
N VAL A 166 -16.60 3.55 -16.92
CA VAL A 166 -15.32 3.37 -16.23
C VAL A 166 -14.25 2.87 -17.19
N THR A 167 -14.54 1.81 -17.95
CA THR A 167 -13.55 1.23 -18.88
C THR A 167 -13.17 2.17 -20.02
N ARG A 168 -14.14 2.86 -20.64
CA ARG A 168 -13.92 3.71 -21.82
C ARG A 168 -13.51 5.14 -21.53
N ASN A 169 -13.72 5.65 -20.31
CA ASN A 169 -13.46 7.05 -19.98
C ASN A 169 -12.45 7.25 -18.85
N LEU A 170 -12.26 6.24 -18.00
CA LEU A 170 -11.30 6.30 -16.92
C LEU A 170 -10.10 5.41 -17.23
N LEU A 171 -10.30 4.09 -17.28
CA LEU A 171 -9.19 3.15 -17.42
C LEU A 171 -8.46 3.25 -18.77
N SER A 172 -9.19 3.47 -19.87
CA SER A 172 -8.57 3.59 -21.20
C SER A 172 -7.60 4.78 -21.37
N THR A 173 -7.56 5.72 -20.42
CA THR A 173 -6.59 6.82 -20.43
C THR A 173 -5.16 6.34 -20.18
N GLY A 174 -5.00 5.16 -19.56
CA GLY A 174 -3.69 4.64 -19.13
C GLY A 174 -3.11 5.36 -17.91
N LEU A 175 -3.85 6.26 -17.26
CA LEU A 175 -3.38 7.01 -16.10
C LEU A 175 -3.53 6.23 -14.79
N TRP A 176 -4.43 5.25 -14.74
CA TRP A 176 -4.85 4.54 -13.53
C TRP A 176 -4.46 3.06 -13.55
N ASP A 177 -4.07 2.53 -12.39
CA ASP A 177 -3.79 1.10 -12.18
C ASP A 177 -5.07 0.29 -11.90
N GLY A 178 -6.11 0.98 -11.45
CA GLY A 178 -7.38 0.36 -11.10
C GLY A 178 -8.46 1.36 -10.72
N VAL A 179 -9.54 0.81 -10.14
CA VAL A 179 -10.75 1.55 -9.78
C VAL A 179 -11.05 1.32 -8.32
N PHE A 180 -11.37 2.39 -7.60
CA PHE A 180 -11.99 2.34 -6.30
C PHE A 180 -13.48 2.64 -6.47
N TYR A 181 -14.31 1.60 -6.37
CA TYR A 181 -15.76 1.74 -6.34
C TYR A 181 -16.19 1.98 -4.91
N ASP A 182 -16.62 3.22 -4.64
CA ASP A 182 -17.12 3.54 -3.32
C ASP A 182 -18.38 2.72 -2.97
N ASN A 183 -18.68 2.64 -1.68
CA ASN A 183 -19.95 2.13 -1.17
C ASN A 183 -20.32 0.75 -1.73
N SER A 184 -19.44 -0.23 -1.51
CA SER A 184 -19.72 -1.67 -1.69
C SER A 184 -20.69 -2.20 -0.61
N TRP A 185 -21.79 -1.47 -0.42
CA TRP A 185 -22.83 -1.74 0.56
C TRP A 185 -23.66 -2.96 0.18
N ASP A 186 -24.12 -3.67 1.19
CA ASP A 186 -24.78 -4.96 1.07
C ASP A 186 -26.30 -4.90 1.29
N ASN A 187 -26.81 -3.76 1.76
CA ASN A 187 -28.18 -3.61 2.23
C ASN A 187 -28.82 -2.27 1.80
N ILE A 188 -29.38 -2.22 0.59
CA ILE A 188 -30.11 -1.04 0.10
C ILE A 188 -31.24 -0.61 1.04
N THR A 189 -31.85 -1.57 1.75
CA THR A 189 -32.95 -1.28 2.67
C THR A 189 -32.56 -0.44 3.88
N TYR A 190 -31.28 -0.43 4.26
CA TYR A 190 -30.77 0.35 5.39
C TYR A 190 -30.76 1.84 5.08
N PHE A 191 -30.28 2.23 3.89
CA PHE A 191 -30.07 3.64 3.55
C PHE A 191 -31.16 4.23 2.64
N ALA A 192 -31.85 3.41 1.84
CA ALA A 192 -32.91 3.86 0.94
C ALA A 192 -34.33 3.48 1.42
N GLY A 193 -34.44 2.72 2.52
CA GLY A 193 -35.72 2.24 3.06
C GLY A 193 -36.29 1.03 2.31
N LYS A 194 -37.54 0.66 2.60
CA LYS A 194 -38.17 -0.57 2.05
C LYS A 194 -39.15 -0.33 0.91
N ASN A 195 -39.54 0.93 0.69
CA ASN A 195 -40.45 1.31 -0.39
C ASN A 195 -39.66 1.59 -1.67
N ILE A 196 -39.19 0.54 -2.35
CA ILE A 196 -38.31 0.65 -3.52
C ILE A 196 -38.93 -0.10 -4.70
N ASP A 197 -39.04 0.57 -5.84
CA ASP A 197 -39.49 0.01 -7.11
C ASP A 197 -38.29 -0.11 -8.07
N LEU A 198 -37.75 -1.34 -8.18
CA LEU A 198 -36.56 -1.60 -8.98
C LEU A 198 -36.85 -1.73 -10.48
N ASN A 199 -38.07 -2.12 -10.88
CA ASN A 199 -38.42 -2.38 -12.28
C ASN A 199 -39.29 -1.27 -12.90
N GLY A 200 -39.78 -0.33 -12.10
CA GLY A 200 -40.59 0.80 -12.53
C GLY A 200 -42.07 0.44 -12.78
N ASP A 201 -42.59 -0.62 -12.16
CA ASP A 201 -43.97 -1.07 -12.35
C ASP A 201 -45.00 -0.45 -11.37
N GLY A 202 -44.54 0.47 -10.52
CA GLY A 202 -45.34 1.14 -9.50
C GLY A 202 -45.58 0.29 -8.26
N ARG A 203 -44.84 -0.81 -8.06
CA ARG A 203 -44.96 -1.69 -6.90
C ARG A 203 -43.62 -1.85 -6.19
N VAL A 204 -43.71 -2.10 -4.89
CA VAL A 204 -42.54 -2.42 -4.08
C VAL A 204 -41.95 -3.74 -4.55
N SER A 205 -40.67 -3.70 -4.92
CA SER A 205 -39.89 -4.87 -5.29
C SER A 205 -39.56 -5.73 -4.07
N VAL A 206 -39.50 -7.04 -4.30
CA VAL A 206 -39.04 -8.02 -3.29
C VAL A 206 -37.54 -8.27 -3.43
N ASP A 207 -36.94 -8.79 -2.35
CA ASP A 207 -35.53 -9.23 -2.30
C ASP A 207 -34.51 -8.11 -2.63
N LEU A 208 -34.78 -6.93 -2.10
CA LEU A 208 -34.08 -5.68 -2.42
C LEU A 208 -32.55 -5.77 -2.19
N ASP A 209 -32.13 -6.27 -1.02
CA ASP A 209 -30.71 -6.31 -0.66
C ASP A 209 -29.91 -7.30 -1.52
N ASN A 210 -30.46 -8.49 -1.80
CA ASN A 210 -29.82 -9.45 -2.69
C ASN A 210 -29.70 -8.93 -4.13
N LYS A 211 -30.75 -8.27 -4.64
CA LYS A 211 -30.71 -7.63 -5.98
C LYS A 211 -29.71 -6.49 -6.05
N TRP A 212 -29.52 -5.76 -4.96
CA TRP A 212 -28.47 -4.75 -4.84
C TRP A 212 -27.08 -5.39 -4.93
N GLN A 213 -26.83 -6.44 -4.14
CA GLN A 213 -25.55 -7.18 -4.16
C GLN A 213 -25.24 -7.76 -5.55
N GLN A 214 -26.24 -8.31 -6.23
CA GLN A 214 -26.09 -8.80 -7.60
C GLN A 214 -25.80 -7.67 -8.60
N GLY A 215 -26.39 -6.48 -8.40
CA GLY A 215 -26.12 -5.28 -9.18
C GLY A 215 -24.65 -4.85 -9.09
N LEU A 216 -24.12 -4.71 -7.87
CA LEU A 216 -22.70 -4.41 -7.64
C LEU A 216 -21.78 -5.47 -8.23
N SER A 217 -22.08 -6.75 -7.99
CA SER A 217 -21.32 -7.87 -8.56
C SER A 217 -21.32 -7.82 -10.09
N THR A 218 -22.41 -7.38 -10.71
CA THR A 218 -22.51 -7.20 -12.16
C THR A 218 -21.61 -6.08 -12.64
N ILE A 219 -21.56 -4.93 -11.95
CA ILE A 219 -20.65 -3.82 -12.28
C ILE A 219 -19.19 -4.29 -12.25
N TYR A 220 -18.78 -4.97 -11.18
CA TYR A 220 -17.39 -5.40 -11.02
C TYR A 220 -16.99 -6.43 -12.09
N ASN A 221 -17.83 -7.44 -12.31
CA ASN A 221 -17.57 -8.48 -13.30
C ASN A 221 -17.57 -7.93 -14.73
N GLN A 222 -18.50 -7.03 -15.07
CA GLN A 222 -18.51 -6.39 -16.39
C GLN A 222 -17.31 -5.48 -16.61
N THR A 223 -16.84 -4.77 -15.58
CA THR A 223 -15.62 -3.95 -15.67
C THR A 223 -14.41 -4.81 -15.99
N ARG A 224 -14.22 -5.95 -15.30
CA ARG A 224 -13.17 -6.93 -15.63
C ARG A 224 -13.32 -7.51 -17.04
N ASN A 225 -14.54 -7.82 -17.46
CA ASN A 225 -14.80 -8.40 -18.78
C ASN A 225 -14.51 -7.41 -19.92
N LEU A 226 -14.79 -6.13 -19.72
CA LEU A 226 -14.61 -5.08 -20.73
C LEU A 226 -13.16 -4.59 -20.84
N TYR A 227 -12.45 -4.45 -19.72
CA TYR A 227 -11.08 -3.92 -19.73
C TYR A 227 -10.00 -5.01 -19.73
N GLY A 228 -10.18 -6.03 -18.90
CA GLY A 228 -9.20 -7.09 -18.71
C GLY A 228 -9.28 -7.69 -17.32
N LYS A 229 -9.11 -9.01 -17.22
CA LYS A 229 -9.30 -9.77 -15.98
C LYS A 229 -8.35 -9.36 -14.85
N SER A 230 -7.22 -8.73 -15.17
CA SER A 230 -6.19 -8.30 -14.21
C SER A 230 -6.39 -6.90 -13.64
N VAL A 231 -7.44 -6.16 -14.00
CA VAL A 231 -7.69 -4.82 -13.43
C VAL A 231 -7.85 -4.90 -11.91
N MET A 232 -7.28 -3.94 -11.19
CA MET A 232 -7.44 -3.83 -9.75
C MET A 232 -8.76 -3.14 -9.44
N LEU A 233 -9.63 -3.81 -8.69
CA LEU A 233 -10.92 -3.25 -8.26
C LEU A 233 -10.97 -3.24 -6.74
N LEU A 234 -11.14 -2.09 -6.13
CA LEU A 234 -11.32 -1.96 -4.68
C LEU A 234 -12.73 -1.47 -4.37
N GLY A 235 -13.19 -1.82 -3.17
CA GLY A 235 -14.46 -1.35 -2.62
C GLY A 235 -14.29 -0.54 -1.34
N ASN A 236 -15.38 -0.01 -0.84
CA ASN A 236 -15.50 0.54 0.52
C ASN A 236 -16.64 -0.19 1.26
N ASN A 237 -16.46 -0.56 2.53
CA ASN A 237 -17.47 -0.94 3.54
C ASN A 237 -16.94 -2.03 4.49
N HIS A 238 -17.51 -2.14 5.70
CA HIS A 238 -17.16 -3.11 6.73
C HIS A 238 -17.87 -4.47 6.56
N ASN A 239 -17.77 -5.07 5.38
CA ASN A 239 -18.32 -6.41 5.13
C ASN A 239 -17.37 -7.29 4.31
N THR A 240 -17.59 -8.59 4.34
CA THR A 240 -16.79 -9.60 3.63
C THR A 240 -17.46 -10.12 2.36
N LEU A 241 -18.38 -9.35 1.78
CA LEU A 241 -18.93 -9.64 0.46
C LEU A 241 -17.99 -9.19 -0.65
N TYR A 242 -18.21 -9.71 -1.85
CA TYR A 242 -17.48 -9.39 -3.09
C TYR A 242 -16.00 -9.81 -3.10
N LEU A 243 -15.62 -10.78 -2.27
CA LEU A 243 -14.24 -11.29 -2.17
C LEU A 243 -13.70 -11.83 -3.51
N GLN A 244 -14.59 -12.29 -4.39
CA GLN A 244 -14.23 -12.83 -5.70
C GLN A 244 -14.12 -11.75 -6.79
N GLU A 245 -14.75 -10.61 -6.59
CA GLU A 245 -14.79 -9.51 -7.56
C GLU A 245 -13.70 -8.48 -7.28
N LEU A 246 -13.46 -8.20 -6.01
CA LEU A 246 -12.57 -7.14 -5.53
C LEU A 246 -11.19 -7.69 -5.09
N ASN A 247 -10.20 -6.81 -5.18
CA ASN A 247 -8.82 -7.00 -4.74
C ASN A 247 -8.60 -6.54 -3.29
N GLY A 248 -9.54 -5.78 -2.74
CA GLY A 248 -9.39 -5.18 -1.44
C GLY A 248 -10.54 -4.24 -1.12
N LYS A 249 -10.61 -3.81 0.14
CA LYS A 249 -11.52 -2.75 0.56
C LYS A 249 -10.87 -1.77 1.51
N LEU A 250 -11.34 -0.54 1.44
CA LEU A 250 -11.19 0.42 2.52
C LEU A 250 -12.22 0.15 3.63
N LEU A 251 -11.73 0.15 4.87
CA LEU A 251 -12.54 0.18 6.08
C LEU A 251 -12.43 1.58 6.70
N GLU A 252 -13.39 2.46 6.39
CA GLU A 252 -13.41 3.85 6.86
C GLU A 252 -13.83 4.00 8.32
N ASN A 253 -13.57 5.18 8.90
CA ASN A 253 -13.98 5.53 10.25
C ASN A 253 -13.46 4.52 11.31
N PHE A 254 -12.24 4.01 11.10
CA PHE A 254 -11.56 3.15 12.04
C PHE A 254 -11.39 3.86 13.39
N SER A 255 -11.88 3.24 14.44
CA SER A 255 -11.80 3.76 15.81
C SER A 255 -11.61 2.64 16.82
N SER A 256 -11.21 2.99 18.04
CA SER A 256 -11.07 2.01 19.12
C SER A 256 -12.38 1.36 19.56
N ALA A 257 -13.52 2.05 19.40
CA ALA A 257 -14.83 1.56 19.80
C ALA A 257 -15.21 0.25 19.06
N ASP A 258 -14.91 0.17 17.76
CA ASP A 258 -15.25 -0.98 16.91
C ASP A 258 -14.02 -1.79 16.48
N TRP A 259 -12.88 -1.57 17.13
CA TRP A 259 -11.58 -2.14 16.76
C TRP A 259 -11.63 -3.64 16.48
N SER A 260 -12.23 -4.41 17.40
CA SER A 260 -12.29 -5.87 17.29
C SER A 260 -13.06 -6.33 16.05
N ASN A 261 -14.19 -5.67 15.75
CA ASN A 261 -15.03 -6.02 14.60
C ASN A 261 -14.32 -5.67 13.29
N ILE A 262 -13.74 -4.48 13.22
CA ILE A 262 -13.02 -4.01 12.02
C ILE A 262 -11.78 -4.86 11.77
N MET A 263 -10.99 -5.18 12.81
CA MET A 263 -9.79 -6.01 12.66
C MET A 263 -10.09 -7.45 12.25
N ASN A 264 -11.16 -8.06 12.78
CA ASN A 264 -11.58 -9.40 12.33
C ASN A 264 -12.10 -9.37 10.88
N THR A 265 -12.79 -8.30 10.48
CA THR A 265 -13.18 -8.09 9.08
C THR A 265 -11.95 -7.93 8.19
N LEU A 266 -11.01 -7.05 8.57
CA LEU A 266 -9.76 -6.82 7.85
C LEU A 266 -8.98 -8.11 7.64
N ARG A 267 -8.80 -8.91 8.69
CA ARG A 267 -8.13 -10.21 8.60
C ARG A 267 -8.77 -11.11 7.55
N LYS A 268 -10.10 -11.20 7.55
CA LYS A 268 -10.82 -11.99 6.56
C LYS A 268 -10.62 -11.45 5.14
N LEU A 269 -10.66 -10.13 4.96
CA LEU A 269 -10.39 -9.51 3.67
C LEU A 269 -8.95 -9.74 3.19
N VAL A 270 -7.96 -9.71 4.08
CA VAL A 270 -6.55 -9.97 3.75
C VAL A 270 -6.33 -11.43 3.37
N GLN A 271 -7.02 -12.36 4.02
CA GLN A 271 -6.89 -13.79 3.76
C GLN A 271 -7.62 -14.25 2.48
N ASP A 272 -8.80 -13.68 2.20
CA ASP A 272 -9.72 -14.26 1.21
C ASP A 272 -9.79 -13.48 -0.13
N HIS A 273 -9.28 -12.24 -0.21
CA HIS A 273 -9.32 -11.47 -1.47
C HIS A 273 -8.34 -12.00 -2.53
N LYS A 274 -8.68 -11.70 -3.79
CA LYS A 274 -7.80 -11.98 -4.93
C LYS A 274 -6.54 -11.13 -4.91
N SER A 275 -5.41 -11.73 -5.31
CA SER A 275 -4.16 -11.01 -5.52
C SER A 275 -4.23 -10.04 -6.73
N PRO A 276 -3.56 -8.88 -6.68
CA PRO A 276 -2.91 -8.30 -5.49
C PRO A 276 -3.94 -7.94 -4.42
N GLN A 277 -3.62 -8.18 -3.15
CA GLN A 277 -4.49 -7.86 -2.02
C GLN A 277 -4.19 -6.44 -1.55
N ILE A 278 -5.22 -5.57 -1.56
CA ILE A 278 -5.09 -4.13 -1.28
C ILE A 278 -6.23 -3.66 -0.39
N SER A 279 -6.36 -4.23 0.80
CA SER A 279 -7.23 -3.67 1.83
C SER A 279 -6.48 -2.67 2.70
N PHE A 280 -7.22 -1.70 3.22
CA PHE A 280 -6.66 -0.67 4.07
C PHE A 280 -7.68 -0.12 5.05
N VAL A 281 -7.21 0.46 6.14
CA VAL A 281 -8.06 1.12 7.14
C VAL A 281 -7.81 2.62 7.10
N ASN A 282 -8.86 3.39 7.29
CA ASN A 282 -8.80 4.84 7.43
C ASN A 282 -9.27 5.21 8.83
N ALA A 283 -8.37 5.72 9.67
CA ALA A 283 -8.73 6.42 10.89
C ALA A 283 -8.80 7.92 10.58
N ASN A 284 -9.48 8.72 11.40
CA ASN A 284 -9.62 10.15 11.11
C ASN A 284 -9.82 10.99 12.36
N THR A 285 -9.97 12.30 12.16
CA THR A 285 -10.17 13.27 13.24
C THR A 285 -11.64 13.46 13.65
N ASN A 286 -12.54 12.58 13.21
CA ASN A 286 -13.99 12.71 13.40
C ASN A 286 -14.52 14.07 12.93
N ASN A 287 -14.06 14.53 11.76
CA ASN A 287 -14.41 15.82 11.18
C ASN A 287 -14.06 17.05 12.03
N THR A 288 -13.05 16.95 12.92
CA THR A 288 -12.61 18.10 13.74
C THR A 288 -11.40 18.81 13.15
N GLY A 289 -10.60 18.11 12.33
CA GLY A 289 -9.31 18.60 11.84
C GLY A 289 -8.20 18.64 12.91
N ILE A 290 -8.51 18.27 14.15
CA ILE A 290 -7.54 18.24 15.25
C ILE A 290 -6.83 16.89 15.21
N GLN A 291 -5.59 16.89 14.74
CA GLN A 291 -4.76 15.69 14.66
C GLN A 291 -4.48 15.15 16.07
N ASN A 292 -4.76 13.85 16.26
CA ASN A 292 -4.49 13.15 17.51
C ASN A 292 -3.48 12.04 17.23
N TYR A 293 -2.23 12.22 17.69
CA TYR A 293 -1.15 11.27 17.43
C TYR A 293 -1.40 9.89 18.01
N GLN A 294 -2.08 9.77 19.16
CA GLN A 294 -2.45 8.48 19.73
C GLN A 294 -3.46 7.74 18.84
N ASN A 295 -4.50 8.43 18.35
CA ASN A 295 -5.46 7.82 17.43
C ASN A 295 -4.79 7.39 16.10
N MET A 296 -3.95 8.28 15.54
CA MET A 296 -3.18 7.99 14.33
C MET A 296 -2.28 6.75 14.53
N ARG A 297 -1.48 6.71 15.61
CA ARG A 297 -0.62 5.57 15.94
C ARG A 297 -1.43 4.30 16.12
N PHE A 298 -2.54 4.35 16.86
CA PHE A 298 -3.41 3.20 17.10
C PHE A 298 -3.94 2.61 15.78
N GLY A 299 -4.40 3.45 14.85
CA GLY A 299 -4.82 3.02 13.52
C GLY A 299 -3.67 2.40 12.70
N LEU A 300 -2.51 3.07 12.67
CA LEU A 300 -1.34 2.61 11.92
C LEU A 300 -0.82 1.26 12.42
N THR A 301 -0.62 1.13 13.73
CA THR A 301 -0.13 -0.11 14.34
C THR A 301 -1.14 -1.25 14.22
N SER A 302 -2.44 -0.94 14.22
CA SER A 302 -3.49 -1.92 13.91
C SER A 302 -3.40 -2.42 12.47
N ALA A 303 -3.20 -1.54 11.48
CA ALA A 303 -3.00 -1.91 10.09
C ALA A 303 -1.77 -2.83 9.90
N LEU A 304 -0.69 -2.55 10.63
CA LEU A 304 0.53 -3.37 10.63
C LEU A 304 0.27 -4.82 11.09
N LEU A 305 -0.69 -5.08 11.97
CA LEU A 305 -1.02 -6.43 12.43
C LEU A 305 -1.48 -7.36 11.28
N GLU A 306 -2.06 -6.81 10.21
CA GLU A 306 -2.57 -7.56 9.05
C GLU A 306 -1.87 -7.20 7.72
N ASN A 307 -0.78 -6.42 7.75
CA ASN A 307 -0.02 -6.00 6.55
C ASN A 307 -0.89 -5.22 5.54
N SER A 308 -1.91 -4.51 6.04
CA SER A 308 -2.80 -3.65 5.25
C SER A 308 -2.21 -2.26 5.09
N TYR A 309 -2.69 -1.48 4.11
CA TYR A 309 -2.32 -0.07 4.06
C TYR A 309 -3.04 0.72 5.16
N PHE A 310 -2.53 1.90 5.49
CA PHE A 310 -3.12 2.81 6.45
C PHE A 310 -3.32 4.21 5.85
N ALA A 311 -4.48 4.82 6.12
CA ALA A 311 -4.77 6.21 5.79
C ALA A 311 -5.23 6.98 7.05
N TYR A 312 -4.94 8.28 7.10
CA TYR A 312 -5.41 9.18 8.16
C TYR A 312 -5.76 10.56 7.62
N ASP A 313 -6.99 11.03 7.89
CA ASP A 313 -7.51 12.29 7.35
C ASP A 313 -8.54 12.99 8.26
N TYR A 314 -9.24 14.00 7.73
CA TYR A 314 -10.21 14.78 8.47
C TYR A 314 -11.45 13.96 8.86
N GLY A 315 -12.04 13.21 7.93
CA GLY A 315 -13.19 12.34 8.11
C GLY A 315 -14.11 12.32 6.89
N ASP A 316 -15.26 11.66 7.02
CA ASP A 316 -16.22 11.42 5.92
C ASP A 316 -16.78 12.68 5.24
N THR A 317 -16.61 13.87 5.82
CA THR A 317 -16.99 15.14 5.19
C THR A 317 -15.89 15.76 4.34
N ASN A 318 -14.64 15.32 4.48
CA ASN A 318 -13.50 15.88 3.75
C ASN A 318 -12.31 14.91 3.76
N HIS A 319 -11.85 14.53 2.56
CA HIS A 319 -10.71 13.66 2.34
C HIS A 319 -9.62 14.41 1.57
N GLY A 320 -9.20 15.56 2.08
CA GLY A 320 -8.38 16.55 1.35
C GLY A 320 -7.01 16.82 1.96
N GLN A 321 -6.54 15.92 2.83
CA GLN A 321 -5.39 16.16 3.70
C GLN A 321 -4.15 15.39 3.23
N THR A 322 -2.99 16.02 3.39
CA THR A 322 -1.66 15.44 3.13
C THR A 322 -0.83 15.40 4.41
N TRP A 323 -1.47 15.11 5.55
CA TRP A 323 -0.80 15.04 6.84
C TRP A 323 0.24 13.91 6.87
N TRP A 324 1.43 14.22 7.37
CA TRP A 324 2.56 13.30 7.40
C TRP A 324 3.06 13.14 8.83
N TYR A 325 3.38 11.91 9.22
CA TYR A 325 3.77 11.57 10.59
C TYR A 325 5.17 10.97 10.66
N ASP A 326 5.85 11.14 11.78
CA ASP A 326 7.20 10.59 12.02
C ASP A 326 7.23 9.07 11.80
N GLU A 327 6.17 8.38 12.21
CA GLU A 327 5.95 6.94 12.05
C GLU A 327 5.92 6.49 10.58
N TYR A 328 5.60 7.37 9.63
CA TYR A 328 5.58 7.03 8.21
C TYR A 328 6.98 6.97 7.59
N ASN A 329 7.99 7.51 8.28
CA ASN A 329 9.38 7.52 7.79
C ASN A 329 10.18 6.27 8.20
N VAL A 330 9.57 5.35 8.94
CA VAL A 330 10.24 4.12 9.37
C VAL A 330 10.19 3.06 8.29
N ASN A 331 11.18 2.17 8.29
CA ASN A 331 11.16 0.97 7.46
C ASN A 331 11.33 -0.27 8.34
N LEU A 332 10.22 -0.89 8.69
CA LEU A 332 10.17 -2.11 9.47
C LEU A 332 10.60 -3.35 8.65
N GLY A 333 10.65 -3.26 7.32
CA GLY A 333 10.91 -4.40 6.42
C GLY A 333 9.71 -5.33 6.29
N GLN A 334 9.98 -6.62 6.02
CA GLN A 334 8.94 -7.64 5.96
C GLN A 334 8.44 -8.05 7.36
N PRO A 335 7.16 -8.45 7.49
CA PRO A 335 6.70 -9.13 8.69
C PRO A 335 7.37 -10.50 8.79
N ILE A 336 7.88 -10.84 9.98
CA ILE A 336 8.51 -12.14 10.27
C ILE A 336 7.43 -13.20 10.52
N ASP A 337 6.41 -12.83 11.28
CA ASP A 337 5.32 -13.71 11.70
C ASP A 337 3.95 -13.04 11.58
N LYS A 338 2.90 -13.81 11.84
CA LYS A 338 1.54 -13.29 12.05
C LYS A 338 1.47 -12.51 13.38
N ALA A 339 0.47 -11.63 13.51
CA ALA A 339 0.21 -10.97 14.77
C ALA A 339 -0.11 -11.98 15.89
N SER A 340 0.41 -11.72 17.09
CA SER A 340 0.20 -12.52 18.30
C SER A 340 -0.48 -11.68 19.38
N SER A 341 -1.37 -12.30 20.16
CA SER A 341 -1.99 -11.70 21.34
C SER A 341 -1.31 -12.20 22.61
N GLN A 342 -1.14 -11.32 23.59
CA GLN A 342 -0.53 -11.66 24.89
C GLN A 342 -1.29 -12.79 25.60
N ASN A 343 -2.62 -12.85 25.42
CA ASN A 343 -3.48 -13.90 25.96
C ASN A 343 -3.76 -15.05 24.97
N ASN A 344 -2.97 -15.18 23.90
CA ASN A 344 -3.07 -16.23 22.87
C ASN A 344 -4.44 -16.31 22.17
N TYR A 345 -5.08 -15.17 21.96
CA TYR A 345 -6.34 -15.12 21.22
C TYR A 345 -6.11 -15.32 19.73
N ILE A 346 -6.94 -16.18 19.13
CA ILE A 346 -6.91 -16.43 17.69
C ILE A 346 -7.65 -15.32 16.94
N THR A 347 -8.75 -14.79 17.49
CA THR A 347 -9.52 -13.67 16.91
C THR A 347 -9.18 -12.37 17.62
N TYR A 348 -9.30 -11.26 16.90
CA TYR A 348 -9.09 -9.93 17.49
C TYR A 348 -10.15 -9.62 18.53
N LYS A 349 -9.70 -9.27 19.72
CA LYS A 349 -10.50 -8.72 20.83
C LYS A 349 -9.59 -7.88 21.74
N PRO A 350 -10.14 -7.11 22.70
CA PRO A 350 -9.33 -6.26 23.57
C PRO A 350 -8.20 -7.04 24.24
N ASP A 351 -6.96 -6.72 23.88
CA ASP A 351 -5.73 -7.31 24.41
C ASP A 351 -4.51 -6.47 23.99
N ILE A 352 -3.33 -6.89 24.43
CA ILE A 352 -2.08 -6.50 23.80
C ILE A 352 -1.82 -7.39 22.59
N TRP A 353 -1.67 -6.75 21.44
CA TRP A 353 -1.33 -7.39 20.17
C TRP A 353 0.01 -6.90 19.67
N GLU A 354 0.81 -7.82 19.14
CA GLU A 354 2.14 -7.53 18.65
C GLU A 354 2.38 -8.17 17.30
N ARG A 355 3.23 -7.56 16.48
CA ARG A 355 3.75 -8.20 15.27
C ARG A 355 5.20 -7.82 15.04
N SER A 356 6.02 -8.85 14.88
CA SER A 356 7.45 -8.73 14.60
C SER A 356 7.72 -8.52 13.12
N PHE A 357 8.67 -7.62 12.84
CA PHE A 357 9.19 -7.32 11.52
C PHE A 357 10.71 -7.48 11.51
N GLU A 358 11.31 -7.48 10.33
CA GLU A 358 12.77 -7.58 10.15
C GLU A 358 13.52 -6.55 11.00
N ASN A 359 13.07 -5.28 10.98
CA ASN A 359 13.76 -4.15 11.60
C ASN A 359 13.07 -3.58 12.85
N GLY A 360 12.01 -4.21 13.35
CA GLY A 360 11.26 -3.69 14.50
C GLY A 360 10.05 -4.53 14.90
N VAL A 361 9.22 -3.95 15.76
CA VAL A 361 7.97 -4.53 16.25
C VAL A 361 6.89 -3.45 16.27
N ALA A 362 5.67 -3.83 15.91
CA ALA A 362 4.47 -3.02 16.13
C ALA A 362 3.71 -3.60 17.32
N VAL A 363 3.30 -2.74 18.25
CA VAL A 363 2.55 -3.09 19.46
C VAL A 363 1.25 -2.29 19.48
N VAL A 364 0.14 -2.94 19.80
CA VAL A 364 -1.19 -2.34 19.92
C VAL A 364 -1.76 -2.68 21.28
N ASN A 365 -2.16 -1.67 22.04
CA ASN A 365 -2.98 -1.84 23.23
C ASN A 365 -4.44 -1.52 22.87
N SER A 366 -5.23 -2.56 22.57
CA SER A 366 -6.66 -2.40 22.29
C SER A 366 -7.54 -2.51 23.53
N THR A 367 -6.95 -2.52 24.74
CA THR A 367 -7.68 -2.51 26.00
C THR A 367 -8.14 -1.09 26.40
N ASP A 368 -8.96 -1.02 27.45
CA ASP A 368 -9.52 0.21 28.01
C ASP A 368 -8.60 0.90 29.05
N SER A 369 -7.42 0.34 29.30
CA SER A 369 -6.48 0.82 30.32
C SER A 369 -5.04 0.79 29.82
N ALA A 370 -4.19 1.64 30.41
CA ALA A 370 -2.78 1.63 30.09
C ALA A 370 -2.14 0.30 30.52
N GLN A 371 -1.35 -0.30 29.65
CA GLN A 371 -0.70 -1.58 29.88
C GLN A 371 0.82 -1.42 29.89
N LYS A 372 1.47 -2.18 30.77
CA LYS A 372 2.94 -2.28 30.84
C LYS A 372 3.38 -3.53 30.10
N ILE A 373 4.10 -3.36 29.00
CA ILE A 373 4.42 -4.43 28.06
C ILE A 373 5.93 -4.71 28.10
N ASN A 374 6.30 -5.97 28.32
CA ASN A 374 7.68 -6.43 28.25
C ASN A 374 7.98 -6.88 26.81
N LEU A 375 9.00 -6.29 26.19
CA LEU A 375 9.32 -6.49 24.78
C LEU A 375 10.18 -7.73 24.52
N GLY A 376 10.66 -8.40 25.58
CA GLY A 376 11.52 -9.59 25.45
C GLY A 376 12.93 -9.30 24.92
N GLY A 377 13.31 -8.02 24.77
CA GLY A 377 14.60 -7.54 24.28
C GLY A 377 14.63 -6.01 24.27
N ASP A 378 15.77 -5.44 23.91
CA ASP A 378 15.93 -4.00 23.78
C ASP A 378 15.46 -3.50 22.40
N TYR A 379 14.68 -2.42 22.41
CA TYR A 379 14.21 -1.75 21.20
C TYR A 379 14.39 -0.24 21.34
N GLU A 380 14.64 0.44 20.22
CA GLU A 380 14.70 1.89 20.14
C GLU A 380 13.32 2.43 19.75
N LYS A 381 12.79 3.38 20.52
CA LYS A 381 11.65 4.18 20.07
C LYS A 381 12.02 4.98 18.82
N ILE A 382 11.03 5.40 18.04
CA ILE A 382 11.26 6.38 16.98
C ILE A 382 11.80 7.66 17.63
N HIS A 383 12.76 8.33 16.98
CA HIS A 383 13.22 9.67 17.39
C HIS A 383 12.52 10.72 16.53
N GLY A 384 11.33 11.11 16.97
CA GLY A 384 10.43 12.00 16.25
C GLY A 384 10.55 13.47 16.65
N THR A 385 9.84 14.32 15.92
CA THR A 385 9.70 15.76 16.20
C THR A 385 8.29 16.17 16.58
N GLN A 386 7.29 15.32 16.34
CA GLN A 386 5.87 15.65 16.54
C GLN A 386 5.34 15.29 17.93
N ASP A 387 5.59 14.07 18.40
CA ASP A 387 5.22 13.60 19.74
C ASP A 387 6.45 13.08 20.50
N GLN A 388 7.29 14.02 20.95
CA GLN A 388 8.58 13.71 21.55
C GLN A 388 8.50 12.95 22.87
N ASN A 389 7.33 12.88 23.53
CA ASN A 389 7.16 12.09 24.75
C ASN A 389 7.05 10.59 24.43
N ILE A 390 6.47 10.27 23.28
CA ILE A 390 6.33 8.89 22.80
C ILE A 390 7.53 8.49 21.96
N ASN A 391 7.91 9.36 21.02
CA ASN A 391 9.00 9.17 20.07
C ASN A 391 10.26 9.95 20.49
N ASP A 392 10.80 9.63 21.68
CA ASP A 392 12.01 10.25 22.27
C ASP A 392 13.33 9.60 21.78
N GLY A 393 13.26 8.46 21.09
CA GLY A 393 14.41 7.65 20.69
C GLY A 393 15.02 6.78 21.81
N ALA A 394 14.43 6.72 23.00
CA ALA A 394 14.97 5.93 24.09
C ALA A 394 15.05 4.44 23.74
N ILE A 395 16.12 3.79 24.20
CA ILE A 395 16.25 2.33 24.16
C ILE A 395 15.54 1.77 25.39
N VAL A 396 14.60 0.87 25.16
CA VAL A 396 13.69 0.33 26.16
C VAL A 396 13.51 -1.18 25.97
N SER A 397 13.44 -1.92 27.06
CA SER A 397 12.98 -3.32 27.08
C SER A 397 11.55 -3.49 27.60
N GLN A 398 10.97 -2.38 28.07
CA GLN A 398 9.60 -2.32 28.56
C GLN A 398 8.99 -0.95 28.27
N VAL A 399 7.72 -0.94 27.89
CA VAL A 399 6.97 0.28 27.56
C VAL A 399 5.64 0.31 28.31
N ASN A 400 5.17 1.51 28.62
CA ASN A 400 3.79 1.74 29.04
C ASN A 400 3.02 2.26 27.82
N VAL A 401 2.00 1.54 27.39
CA VAL A 401 1.17 1.92 26.23
C VAL A 401 -0.22 2.28 26.73
N ASN A 402 -0.70 3.48 26.43
CA ASN A 402 -2.02 3.95 26.84
C ASN A 402 -3.14 3.08 26.24
N ALA A 403 -4.33 3.15 26.83
CA ALA A 403 -5.53 2.52 26.26
C ALA A 403 -5.78 3.03 24.84
N SER A 404 -6.12 2.15 23.90
CA SER A 404 -6.35 2.56 22.49
C SER A 404 -5.18 3.35 21.89
N ASP A 405 -3.95 2.89 22.14
CA ASP A 405 -2.72 3.42 21.55
C ASP A 405 -1.88 2.28 21.00
N GLY A 406 -0.84 2.61 20.24
CA GLY A 406 0.16 1.65 19.82
C GLY A 406 1.52 2.30 19.64
N LEU A 407 2.54 1.46 19.51
CA LEU A 407 3.92 1.90 19.30
C LEU A 407 4.54 1.13 18.13
N ILE A 408 5.38 1.84 17.39
CA ILE A 408 6.38 1.24 16.52
C ILE A 408 7.72 1.37 17.24
N LEU A 409 8.40 0.24 17.41
CA LEU A 409 9.69 0.15 18.06
C LEU A 409 10.68 -0.49 17.11
N LEU A 410 11.85 0.11 16.96
CA LEU A 410 12.89 -0.32 16.05
C LEU A 410 13.82 -1.29 16.78
N LYS A 411 14.29 -2.34 16.11
CA LYS A 411 15.34 -3.18 16.70
C LYS A 411 16.59 -2.35 16.95
N THR A 412 17.23 -2.60 18.08
CA THR A 412 18.62 -2.21 18.28
C THR A 412 19.49 -3.11 17.40
N PHE A 413 20.51 -2.55 16.75
CA PHE A 413 21.44 -3.36 15.97
C PHE A 413 22.54 -3.88 16.88
N ASP A 414 22.70 -5.20 16.93
CA ASP A 414 23.84 -5.82 17.61
C ASP A 414 25.05 -5.97 16.66
N THR A 415 24.84 -5.85 15.35
CA THR A 415 25.87 -6.03 14.33
C THR A 415 25.74 -5.04 13.18
N LEU A 416 26.87 -4.72 12.56
CA LEU A 416 26.94 -3.89 11.36
C LEU A 416 27.52 -4.70 10.22
N ASN A 417 26.78 -4.72 9.13
CA ASN A 417 27.15 -5.42 7.92
C ASN A 417 27.54 -4.42 6.85
N ASP A 418 28.43 -4.85 5.95
CA ASP A 418 28.83 -4.12 4.75
C ASP A 418 29.43 -2.74 5.04
N ILE A 419 29.98 -2.57 6.26
CA ILE A 419 30.70 -1.38 6.71
C ILE A 419 31.86 -1.78 7.63
N LEU A 420 32.99 -1.09 7.48
CA LEU A 420 34.12 -1.19 8.40
C LEU A 420 33.87 -0.26 9.59
N PHE A 421 33.76 -0.83 10.79
CA PHE A 421 33.61 -0.07 12.04
C PHE A 421 34.77 -0.34 12.98
N THR A 422 34.98 0.56 13.95
CA THR A 422 35.98 0.37 15.02
C THR A 422 35.26 -0.09 16.28
N ASN A 423 35.60 -1.27 16.78
CA ASN A 423 35.00 -1.89 17.96
C ASN A 423 35.13 -0.96 19.18
N GLY A 424 34.02 -0.72 19.87
CA GLY A 424 33.90 0.26 20.96
C GLY A 424 33.67 1.71 20.50
N SER A 425 33.47 1.98 19.20
CA SER A 425 33.17 3.34 18.72
C SER A 425 31.68 3.63 18.75
N PHE A 426 31.33 4.86 19.12
CA PHE A 426 29.98 5.37 19.01
C PHE A 426 29.66 5.76 17.58
N LEU A 427 28.74 5.03 16.94
CA LEU A 427 28.25 5.37 15.61
C LEU A 427 27.15 6.41 15.66
N ARG A 428 27.00 7.15 14.58
CA ARG A 428 25.89 8.07 14.36
C ARG A 428 25.41 7.87 12.94
N PHE A 429 24.09 7.89 12.78
CA PHE A 429 23.44 7.67 11.50
C PHE A 429 22.89 8.98 11.00
N PHE A 430 23.33 9.40 9.83
CA PHE A 430 22.90 10.63 9.18
C PHE A 430 22.45 10.34 7.75
N ARG A 431 21.42 11.05 7.29
CA ARG A 431 21.09 11.12 5.86
C ARG A 431 22.17 11.95 5.13
N PRO A 432 22.23 11.90 3.79
CA PRO A 432 23.15 12.72 3.01
C PRO A 432 23.02 14.24 3.24
N ASP A 433 21.84 14.70 3.69
CA ASP A 433 21.57 16.09 4.05
C ASP A 433 22.03 16.49 5.46
N GLY A 434 22.65 15.55 6.21
CA GLY A 434 23.13 15.77 7.58
C GLY A 434 22.08 15.60 8.67
N THR A 435 20.83 15.26 8.33
CA THR A 435 19.79 14.97 9.33
C THR A 435 20.09 13.64 10.02
N ARG A 436 20.04 13.62 11.36
CA ARG A 436 20.22 12.40 12.15
C ARG A 436 19.04 11.46 11.89
N VAL A 437 19.33 10.20 11.57
CA VAL A 437 18.33 9.17 11.23
C VAL A 437 17.82 8.45 12.47
N ARG A 438 18.73 8.15 13.42
CA ARG A 438 18.42 7.43 14.66
C ARG A 438 19.46 7.72 15.74
N ASN A 439 19.25 7.16 16.93
CA ASN A 439 20.26 7.22 17.95
C ASN A 439 21.52 6.45 17.58
N GLY A 440 22.63 7.06 17.93
CA GLY A 440 23.92 6.39 17.86
C GLY A 440 24.04 5.32 18.93
N PHE A 441 24.83 4.30 18.66
CA PHE A 441 25.16 3.27 19.63
C PHE A 441 26.64 2.95 19.59
N PHE A 442 27.16 2.39 20.69
CA PHE A 442 28.51 1.85 20.71
C PHE A 442 28.52 0.50 20.01
N THR A 443 29.30 0.41 18.94
CA THR A 443 29.55 -0.87 18.29
C THR A 443 30.36 -1.76 19.19
N PHE A 444 29.90 -3.00 19.39
CA PHE A 444 30.63 -3.95 20.20
C PHE A 444 30.48 -5.36 19.63
N ASP A 445 31.62 -5.97 19.27
CA ASP A 445 31.73 -7.40 19.00
C ASP A 445 32.58 -8.01 20.11
N ASP A 446 31.96 -8.88 20.91
CA ASP A 446 32.53 -9.44 22.13
C ASP A 446 33.70 -10.40 21.87
N LYS A 447 33.88 -10.83 20.61
CA LYS A 447 34.99 -11.70 20.19
C LYS A 447 36.29 -10.92 19.99
N TYR A 448 36.24 -9.59 19.91
CA TYR A 448 37.38 -8.75 19.54
C TYR A 448 37.66 -7.66 20.56
N GLN A 449 38.87 -7.10 20.51
CA GLN A 449 39.27 -6.06 21.46
C GLN A 449 38.70 -4.69 21.04
N GLY A 450 38.53 -3.81 22.04
CA GLY A 450 38.22 -2.41 21.76
C GLY A 450 39.31 -1.77 20.91
N GLY A 451 38.92 -1.04 19.86
CA GLY A 451 39.83 -0.44 18.88
C GLY A 451 40.10 -1.29 17.64
N ASP A 452 39.72 -2.57 17.63
CA ASP A 452 39.82 -3.42 16.44
C ASP A 452 38.89 -2.90 15.34
N ARG A 453 39.32 -2.96 14.07
CA ARG A 453 38.44 -2.62 12.94
C ARG A 453 37.82 -3.88 12.37
N ILE A 454 36.50 -3.94 12.32
CA ILE A 454 35.74 -5.14 11.99
C ILE A 454 34.79 -4.82 10.84
N ALA A 455 34.64 -5.75 9.90
CA ALA A 455 33.59 -5.71 8.88
C ALA A 455 33.05 -7.12 8.61
N TYR A 456 31.74 -7.22 8.46
CA TYR A 456 31.05 -8.39 7.93
C TYR A 456 30.62 -8.06 6.49
N VAL A 457 31.42 -8.47 5.50
CA VAL A 457 31.29 -8.05 4.08
C VAL A 457 31.63 -9.22 3.15
N ASP A 458 30.98 -9.29 2.00
CA ASP A 458 31.26 -10.30 0.97
C ASP A 458 32.61 -10.02 0.26
N LEU A 459 33.69 -10.66 0.72
CA LEU A 459 35.05 -10.44 0.21
C LEU A 459 35.34 -11.25 -1.05
N ASP A 460 34.66 -12.39 -1.24
CA ASP A 460 34.89 -13.31 -2.36
C ASP A 460 33.79 -13.26 -3.46
N ARG A 461 32.76 -12.42 -3.26
CA ARG A 461 31.62 -12.19 -4.16
C ARG A 461 30.72 -13.42 -4.32
N ASN A 462 30.59 -14.23 -3.28
CA ASN A 462 29.72 -15.41 -3.28
C ASN A 462 28.28 -15.12 -2.82
N GLY A 463 27.97 -13.87 -2.46
CA GLY A 463 26.66 -13.42 -1.98
C GLY A 463 26.46 -13.58 -0.46
N LYS A 464 27.48 -14.03 0.28
CA LYS A 464 27.46 -14.15 1.73
C LYS A 464 28.55 -13.30 2.37
N ARG A 465 28.39 -12.97 3.64
CA ARG A 465 29.30 -12.07 4.35
C ARG A 465 30.44 -12.86 5.00
N ASP A 466 31.65 -12.43 4.69
CA ASP A 466 32.89 -12.87 5.29
C ASP A 466 33.25 -11.95 6.47
N LEU A 467 34.11 -12.43 7.35
CA LEU A 467 34.61 -11.67 8.48
C LEU A 467 35.97 -11.07 8.14
N PHE A 468 36.11 -9.76 8.31
CA PHE A 468 37.37 -9.01 8.23
C PHE A 468 37.69 -8.38 9.59
N VAL A 469 38.92 -8.57 10.08
CA VAL A 469 39.39 -8.01 11.35
C VAL A 469 40.79 -7.43 11.19
N ALA A 470 40.96 -6.16 11.54
CA ALA A 470 42.26 -5.52 11.66
C ALA A 470 42.57 -5.15 13.11
N HIS A 471 43.65 -5.74 13.64
CA HIS A 471 44.15 -5.54 15.00
C HIS A 471 45.59 -5.00 14.92
N GLY A 472 45.79 -3.74 15.29
CA GLY A 472 47.10 -3.09 15.21
C GLY A 472 47.62 -3.00 13.76
N ASN A 473 48.69 -3.73 13.44
CA ASN A 473 49.29 -3.83 12.09
C ASN A 473 48.95 -5.15 11.36
N ARG A 474 48.09 -5.97 11.96
CA ARG A 474 47.68 -7.30 11.48
C ARG A 474 46.27 -7.23 10.89
N ILE A 475 46.08 -7.87 9.75
CA ILE A 475 44.75 -8.07 9.15
C ILE A 475 44.51 -9.56 8.97
N GLU A 476 43.34 -10.01 9.40
CA GLU A 476 42.85 -11.38 9.21
C GLU A 476 41.46 -11.35 8.60
N ALA A 477 41.18 -12.33 7.74
CA ALA A 477 39.85 -12.54 7.20
C ALA A 477 39.47 -14.02 7.22
N TRP A 478 38.19 -14.31 7.36
CA TRP A 478 37.59 -15.64 7.36
C TRP A 478 36.37 -15.65 6.45
N ARG A 479 36.20 -16.72 5.69
CA ARG A 479 35.03 -16.91 4.83
C ARG A 479 33.77 -17.18 5.64
N ASP A 480 32.61 -17.08 5.00
CA ASP A 480 31.30 -17.44 5.56
C ASP A 480 31.24 -18.85 6.18
N ASP A 481 32.05 -19.78 5.68
CA ASP A 481 32.16 -21.16 6.19
C ASP A 481 33.13 -21.31 7.39
N GLY A 482 33.72 -20.21 7.86
CA GLY A 482 34.66 -20.15 8.98
C GLY A 482 36.11 -20.48 8.61
N GLN A 483 36.42 -20.82 7.36
CA GLN A 483 37.79 -21.05 6.93
C GLN A 483 38.57 -19.74 6.85
N LYS A 484 39.82 -19.75 7.31
CA LYS A 484 40.69 -18.56 7.22
C LYS A 484 40.97 -18.24 5.76
N TYR A 485 40.60 -17.03 5.35
CA TYR A 485 40.83 -16.53 4.00
C TYR A 485 42.27 -16.04 3.85
N PHE A 486 42.71 -15.12 4.72
CA PHE A 486 44.10 -14.66 4.75
C PHE A 486 44.51 -14.10 6.11
N LYS A 487 45.84 -13.98 6.29
CA LYS A 487 46.48 -13.26 7.40
C LYS A 487 47.68 -12.51 6.84
N ILE A 488 47.68 -11.18 6.97
CA ILE A 488 48.72 -10.33 6.39
C ILE A 488 49.20 -9.24 7.36
N TYR A 489 50.41 -8.75 7.10
CA TYR A 489 51.03 -7.59 7.75
C TYR A 489 51.43 -6.60 6.64
N PRO A 490 50.54 -5.67 6.24
CA PRO A 490 50.76 -4.80 5.07
C PRO A 490 52.07 -4.00 5.11
N PHE A 491 52.54 -3.67 6.32
CA PHE A 491 53.75 -2.87 6.57
C PHE A 491 54.85 -3.66 7.30
N THR A 492 54.85 -4.99 7.21
CA THR A 492 55.69 -5.93 8.00
C THR A 492 55.27 -6.06 9.47
N ALA A 493 55.71 -7.15 10.12
CA ALA A 493 55.36 -7.45 11.51
C ALA A 493 55.91 -6.42 12.52
N GLY A 494 56.99 -5.71 12.17
CA GLY A 494 57.65 -4.73 13.04
C GLY A 494 57.05 -3.31 12.97
N TYR A 495 56.05 -3.07 12.13
CA TYR A 495 55.44 -1.74 12.01
C TYR A 495 54.62 -1.38 13.25
N ILE A 496 54.94 -0.24 13.86
CA ILE A 496 54.29 0.27 15.09
C ILE A 496 53.31 1.43 14.84
N GLY A 497 53.14 1.85 13.59
CA GLY A 497 52.21 2.93 13.24
C GLY A 497 50.76 2.46 13.13
N LYS A 498 49.83 3.40 12.93
CA LYS A 498 48.42 3.09 12.67
C LYS A 498 48.19 2.76 11.20
N MET A 499 47.29 1.82 10.92
CA MET A 499 46.81 1.54 9.57
C MET A 499 45.50 2.27 9.31
N ASN A 500 45.37 2.87 8.12
CA ASN A 500 44.08 3.33 7.61
C ASN A 500 43.59 2.33 6.57
N ILE A 501 42.35 1.91 6.72
CA ILE A 501 41.74 0.81 5.97
C ILE A 501 40.40 1.32 5.44
N ALA A 502 40.14 1.03 4.18
CA ALA A 502 38.85 1.16 3.52
C ALA A 502 38.58 -0.17 2.79
N LEU A 503 37.32 -0.60 2.77
CA LEU A 503 36.85 -1.82 2.11
C LEU A 503 35.92 -1.46 0.95
#